data_AF-A0AAN1GRQ3-F1
#
_entry.id   AF-A0AAN1GRQ3-F1
#
_cell.length_a   1.000
_cell.length_b   1.000
_cell.length_c   1.000
_cell.angle_alpha   90.00
_cell.angle_beta   90.00
_cell.angle_gamma   90.00
#
_symmetry.space_group_name_H-M   'P 1'
#
loop_
_entity.id
_entity.type
_entity.pdbx_description
1 polymer ?
#
loop_
_entity_poly.entity_id
_entity_poly.type
_entity_poly.pdbx_seq_one_letter_code
_entity_poly.pdbx_strand_id
1 'polypeptide(L)'
;MSEDTSCYGVVAHDDPIDQRLAMPRLAAALSNRVEVAIRAWSHHDAKAKAEIRKVDARRIAFVAGVIAQTDGVPLEIAQRLATIEYAAFLGFQHLLDDASQSERQNMYESTLFLISPHLRRPGE
;
A
#
# COMPACT_ATOMS: atom_id res chain seq x y z
N MET A 1 -34.87 15.43 5.25
CA MET A 1 -34.35 15.24 3.89
C MET A 1 -33.07 16.05 3.76
N SER A 2 -31.93 15.37 3.84
CA SER A 2 -30.68 15.84 3.25
C SER A 2 -29.94 14.56 2.89
N GLU A 3 -29.95 14.23 1.60
CA GLU A 3 -29.05 13.25 1.01
C GLU A 3 -27.66 13.88 1.00
N ASP A 4 -26.66 13.16 1.50
CA ASP A 4 -25.29 13.48 1.14
C ASP A 4 -24.47 12.21 0.90
N THR A 5 -23.65 12.31 -0.13
CA THR A 5 -23.25 11.24 -1.02
C THR A 5 -21.98 10.58 -0.48
N SER A 6 -22.07 9.33 -0.02
CA SER A 6 -20.87 8.53 0.27
C SER A 6 -21.01 7.16 -0.37
N CYS A 7 -20.63 7.08 -1.65
CA CYS A 7 -20.58 5.83 -2.41
C CYS A 7 -19.18 5.20 -2.38
N TYR A 8 -18.21 5.76 -1.66
CA TYR A 8 -16.93 5.12 -1.33
C TYR A 8 -16.48 5.63 0.05
N GLY A 9 -16.84 4.89 1.10
CA GLY A 9 -16.43 5.19 2.47
C GLY A 9 -14.95 4.91 2.69
N VAL A 10 -14.08 5.81 2.25
CA VAL A 10 -12.70 5.89 2.74
C VAL A 10 -12.75 6.71 4.03
N VAL A 11 -12.81 6.04 5.18
CA VAL A 11 -12.69 6.71 6.47
C VAL A 11 -11.25 7.22 6.56
N ALA A 12 -11.07 8.55 6.67
CA ALA A 12 -9.78 9.10 7.02
C ALA A 12 -9.45 8.64 8.44
N HIS A 13 -8.38 7.87 8.60
CA HIS A 13 -7.88 7.48 9.92
C HIS A 13 -7.02 8.62 10.47
N ASP A 14 -7.29 9.09 11.69
CA ASP A 14 -6.52 10.16 12.31
C ASP A 14 -5.15 9.68 12.84
N ASP A 15 -4.98 8.38 13.07
CA ASP A 15 -3.72 7.75 13.47
C ASP A 15 -2.89 7.29 12.24
N PRO A 16 -1.64 7.73 12.08
CA PRO A 16 -0.73 7.25 11.02
C PRO A 16 -0.56 5.73 10.96
N ILE A 17 -0.64 5.03 12.11
CA ILE A 17 -0.57 3.56 12.16
C ILE A 17 -1.82 2.96 11.50
N ASP A 18 -2.99 3.45 11.86
CA ASP A 18 -4.26 3.02 11.27
C ASP A 18 -4.29 3.32 9.77
N GLN A 19 -3.76 4.47 9.33
CA GLN A 19 -3.63 4.78 7.91
C GLN A 19 -2.77 3.73 7.20
N ARG A 20 -1.61 3.37 7.76
CA ARG A 20 -0.73 2.34 7.18
C ARG A 20 -1.41 0.98 7.08
N LEU A 21 -2.15 0.58 8.12
CA LEU A 21 -2.85 -0.71 8.17
C LEU A 21 -4.09 -0.76 7.26
N ALA A 22 -4.76 0.37 7.05
CA ALA A 22 -5.95 0.46 6.20
C ALA A 22 -5.62 0.47 4.70
N MET A 23 -4.45 0.98 4.31
CA MET A 23 -4.05 1.14 2.91
C MET A 23 -4.16 -0.13 2.05
N PRO A 24 -3.69 -1.32 2.47
CA PRO A 24 -3.83 -2.54 1.69
C PRO A 24 -5.28 -2.97 1.55
N ARG A 25 -6.11 -2.74 2.57
CA ARG A 25 -7.54 -3.07 2.51
C ARG A 25 -8.24 -2.21 1.48
N LEU A 26 -7.94 -0.91 1.48
CA LEU A 26 -8.45 0.04 0.49
C LEU A 26 -7.91 -0.29 -0.91
N ALA A 27 -6.64 -0.66 -1.04
CA ALA A 27 -6.04 -1.02 -2.31
C ALA A 27 -6.53 -2.38 -2.83
N ALA A 28 -6.88 -3.31 -1.95
CA ALA A 28 -7.49 -4.59 -2.32
C ALA A 28 -8.93 -4.44 -2.83
N ALA A 29 -9.60 -3.32 -2.54
CA ALA A 29 -10.88 -2.98 -3.17
C ALA A 29 -10.71 -2.54 -4.64
N LEU A 30 -9.49 -2.22 -5.07
CA LEU A 30 -9.15 -1.98 -6.46
C LEU A 30 -8.83 -3.32 -7.15
N SER A 31 -9.11 -3.40 -8.47
CA SER A 31 -8.85 -4.62 -9.22
C SER A 31 -7.34 -4.86 -9.40
N ASN A 32 -6.79 -5.84 -8.68
CA ASN A 32 -5.41 -6.29 -8.84
C ASN A 32 -5.11 -6.66 -10.31
N ARG A 33 -6.07 -7.27 -11.01
CA ARG A 33 -5.91 -7.64 -12.43
C ARG A 33 -5.67 -6.42 -13.32
N VAL A 34 -6.30 -5.28 -13.03
CA VAL A 34 -6.09 -4.04 -13.77
C VAL A 34 -4.69 -3.49 -13.51
N GLU A 35 -4.22 -3.45 -12.25
CA GLU A 35 -2.86 -3.00 -11.92
C GLU A 35 -1.81 -3.87 -12.62
N VAL A 36 -1.95 -5.21 -12.57
CA VAL A 36 -1.06 -6.16 -13.25
C VAL A 36 -1.06 -5.94 -14.78
N ALA A 37 -2.24 -5.76 -15.38
CA ALA A 37 -2.36 -5.52 -16.82
C ALA A 37 -1.71 -4.19 -17.26
N ILE A 38 -1.91 -3.11 -16.50
CA ILE A 38 -1.28 -1.81 -16.79
C ILE A 38 0.24 -1.92 -16.67
N ARG A 39 0.75 -2.64 -15.66
CA ARG A 39 2.20 -2.87 -15.50
C ARG A 39 2.76 -3.68 -16.66
N ALA A 40 2.07 -4.73 -17.10
CA ALA A 40 2.46 -5.50 -18.28
C ALA A 40 2.50 -4.61 -19.54
N TRP A 41 1.46 -3.80 -19.77
CA TRP A 41 1.42 -2.85 -20.88
C TRP A 41 2.54 -1.81 -20.83
N SER A 42 2.94 -1.36 -19.63
CA SER A 42 4.02 -0.39 -19.44
C SER A 42 5.40 -0.87 -19.92
N HIS A 43 5.59 -2.18 -20.11
CA HIS A 43 6.81 -2.71 -20.72
C HIS A 43 6.93 -2.38 -22.22
N HIS A 44 5.80 -2.09 -22.88
CA HIS A 44 5.73 -1.85 -24.32
C HIS A 44 5.29 -0.42 -24.68
N ASP A 45 4.74 0.34 -23.73
CA ASP A 45 4.25 1.70 -23.97
C ASP A 45 4.95 2.73 -23.05
N ALA A 46 5.63 3.71 -23.68
CA ALA A 46 6.40 4.72 -22.98
C ALA A 46 5.54 5.68 -22.15
N LYS A 47 4.30 5.95 -22.57
CA LYS A 47 3.36 6.81 -21.84
C LYS A 47 2.85 6.08 -20.60
N ALA A 48 2.45 4.81 -20.75
CA ALA A 48 2.05 3.97 -19.63
C ALA A 48 3.18 3.83 -18.60
N LYS A 49 4.42 3.62 -19.07
CA LYS A 49 5.62 3.59 -18.20
C LYS A 49 5.84 4.89 -17.44
N ALA A 50 5.64 6.03 -18.08
CA ALA A 50 5.77 7.33 -17.43
C ALA A 50 4.70 7.55 -16.36
N GLU A 51 3.45 7.15 -16.61
CA GLU A 51 2.37 7.28 -15.63
C GLU A 51 2.55 6.34 -14.44
N ILE A 52 2.91 5.07 -14.66
CA ILE A 52 3.20 4.12 -13.57
C ILE A 52 4.32 4.66 -12.66
N ARG A 53 5.39 5.21 -13.24
CA ARG A 53 6.48 5.82 -12.44
C ARG A 53 6.00 6.97 -11.54
N LYS A 54 5.10 7.82 -12.01
CA LYS A 54 4.54 8.92 -11.21
C LYS A 54 3.68 8.39 -10.07
N VAL A 55 2.86 7.37 -10.35
CA VAL A 55 2.01 6.73 -9.35
C VAL A 55 2.85 6.03 -8.28
N ASP A 56 3.85 5.26 -8.70
CA ASP A 56 4.78 4.56 -7.80
C ASP A 56 5.52 5.56 -6.91
N ALA A 57 6.06 6.64 -7.48
CA ALA A 57 6.72 7.70 -6.71
C ALA A 57 5.80 8.33 -5.65
N ARG A 58 4.52 8.58 -6.00
CA ARG A 58 3.54 9.16 -5.07
C ARG A 58 3.20 8.19 -3.93
N ARG A 59 3.00 6.91 -4.25
CA ARG A 59 2.70 5.86 -3.26
C ARG A 59 3.88 5.65 -2.30
N ILE A 60 5.10 5.56 -2.84
CA ILE A 60 6.32 5.44 -2.02
C ILE A 60 6.49 6.66 -1.11
N ALA A 61 6.33 7.88 -1.64
CA ALA A 61 6.46 9.10 -0.85
C ALA A 61 5.44 9.17 0.29
N PHE A 62 4.19 8.75 0.03
CA PHE A 62 3.17 8.65 1.05
C PHE A 62 3.56 7.67 2.16
N VAL A 63 3.90 6.42 1.80
CA VAL A 63 4.30 5.38 2.78
C VAL A 63 5.55 5.81 3.56
N ALA A 64 6.51 6.48 2.92
CA ALA A 64 7.69 7.03 3.60
C ALA A 64 7.32 8.09 4.63
N GLY A 65 6.36 8.97 4.32
CA GLY A 65 5.85 9.95 5.29
C GLY A 65 5.19 9.29 6.48
N VAL A 66 4.45 8.19 6.27
CA VAL A 66 3.84 7.42 7.35
C VAL A 66 4.91 6.73 8.19
N ILE A 67 5.87 6.02 7.58
CA ILE A 67 6.99 5.36 8.28
C ILE A 67 7.80 6.34 9.12
N ALA A 68 8.15 7.51 8.57
CA ALA A 68 8.93 8.51 9.31
C ALA A 68 8.21 8.96 10.59
N GLN A 69 6.88 9.07 10.54
CA GLN A 69 6.05 9.44 11.69
C GLN A 69 5.87 8.30 12.68
N THR A 70 5.57 7.08 12.21
CA THR A 70 5.28 5.94 13.09
C THR A 70 6.54 5.38 13.75
N ASP A 71 7.63 5.30 13.00
CA ASP A 71 8.85 4.63 13.42
C ASP A 71 9.89 5.63 13.98
N GLY A 72 9.64 6.94 13.83
CA GLY A 72 10.53 8.00 14.31
C GLY A 72 11.88 8.03 13.58
N VAL A 73 11.95 7.54 12.34
CA VAL A 73 13.19 7.44 11.57
C VAL A 73 13.37 8.61 10.59
N PRO A 74 14.61 8.97 10.21
CA PRO A 74 14.87 9.95 9.15
C PRO A 74 14.17 9.60 7.84
N LEU A 75 13.71 10.62 7.10
CA LEU A 75 12.97 10.45 5.86
C LEU A 75 13.74 9.60 4.81
N GLU A 76 15.06 9.71 4.74
CA GLU A 76 15.86 8.88 3.84
C GLU A 76 15.76 7.38 4.17
N ILE A 77 15.78 7.02 5.45
CA ILE A 77 15.57 5.65 5.90
C ILE A 77 14.13 5.23 5.60
N ALA A 78 13.15 6.10 5.92
CA ALA A 78 11.75 5.84 5.65
C ALA A 78 11.46 5.61 4.16
N GLN A 79 12.13 6.31 3.25
CA GLN A 79 12.01 6.11 1.81
C GLN A 79 12.50 4.72 1.35
N ARG A 80 13.62 4.25 1.92
CA ARG A 80 14.14 2.91 1.63
C ARG A 80 13.17 1.83 2.13
N LEU A 81 12.67 1.98 3.36
CA LEU A 81 11.68 1.07 3.95
C LEU A 81 10.36 1.08 3.19
N ALA A 82 9.86 2.26 2.81
CA ALA A 82 8.65 2.42 1.99
C ALA A 82 8.79 1.75 0.63
N THR A 83 9.98 1.80 0.03
CA THR A 83 10.24 1.12 -1.24
C THR A 83 10.15 -0.40 -1.08
N ILE A 84 10.69 -0.95 0.00
CA ILE A 84 10.60 -2.40 0.31
C ILE A 84 9.15 -2.81 0.54
N GLU A 85 8.41 -2.07 1.39
CA GLU A 85 7.01 -2.34 1.68
C GLU A 85 6.15 -2.28 0.42
N TYR A 86 6.36 -1.25 -0.41
CA TYR A 86 5.62 -1.09 -1.66
C TYR A 86 5.95 -2.17 -2.68
N ALA A 87 7.21 -2.59 -2.79
CA ALA A 87 7.61 -3.69 -3.66
C ALA A 87 6.98 -5.01 -3.22
N ALA A 88 6.90 -5.28 -1.91
CA ALA A 88 6.21 -6.46 -1.38
C ALA A 88 4.71 -6.42 -1.71
N PHE A 89 4.06 -5.27 -1.49
CA PHE A 89 2.65 -5.06 -1.85
C PHE A 89 2.37 -5.38 -3.33
N LEU A 90 3.19 -4.84 -4.25
CA LEU A 90 3.07 -5.16 -5.68
C LEU A 90 3.34 -6.64 -5.95
N GLY A 91 4.38 -7.21 -5.35
CA GLY A 91 4.68 -8.65 -5.47
C GLY A 91 3.50 -9.53 -5.10
N PHE A 92 2.77 -9.20 -4.02
CA PHE A 92 1.56 -9.93 -3.62
C PHE A 92 0.44 -9.84 -4.65
N GLN A 93 0.27 -8.70 -5.33
CA GLN A 93 -0.72 -8.59 -6.40
C GLN A 93 -0.40 -9.49 -7.61
N HIS A 94 0.88 -9.73 -7.86
CA HIS A 94 1.36 -10.60 -8.96
C HIS A 94 1.41 -12.08 -8.57
N LEU A 95 1.77 -12.41 -7.34
CA LEU A 95 1.99 -13.79 -6.88
C LEU A 95 0.77 -14.44 -6.24
N LEU A 96 -0.18 -13.64 -5.74
CA LEU A 96 -1.34 -14.07 -4.95
C LEU A 96 -2.64 -13.61 -5.59
N ASP A 97 -2.73 -13.72 -6.92
CA ASP A 97 -3.91 -13.31 -7.69
C ASP A 97 -5.14 -14.19 -7.40
N ASP A 98 -4.94 -15.47 -7.11
CA ASP A 98 -5.98 -16.43 -6.70
C ASP A 98 -6.21 -16.50 -5.18
N ALA A 99 -5.41 -15.79 -4.39
CA ALA A 99 -5.56 -15.79 -2.93
C ALA A 99 -6.84 -15.06 -2.49
N SER A 100 -7.34 -15.42 -1.32
CA SER A 100 -8.38 -14.65 -0.63
C SER A 100 -7.88 -13.25 -0.24
N GLN A 101 -8.80 -12.33 0.00
CA GLN A 101 -8.46 -11.01 0.52
C GLN A 101 -7.74 -11.10 1.88
N SER A 102 -8.15 -12.03 2.75
CA SER A 102 -7.52 -12.28 4.04
C SER A 102 -6.08 -12.77 3.90
N GLU A 103 -5.78 -13.67 2.97
CA GLU A 103 -4.41 -14.16 2.78
C GLU A 103 -3.47 -13.04 2.31
N ARG A 104 -3.91 -12.20 1.37
CA ARG A 104 -3.13 -11.02 0.95
C ARG A 104 -2.94 -10.02 2.08
N GLN A 105 -3.97 -9.79 2.89
CA GLN A 105 -3.88 -8.91 4.05
C GLN A 105 -2.86 -9.44 5.06
N ASN A 106 -2.87 -10.74 5.36
CA ASN A 106 -1.91 -11.37 6.26
C ASN A 106 -0.46 -11.21 5.77
N MET A 107 -0.23 -11.32 4.45
CA MET A 107 1.11 -11.12 3.86
C MET A 107 1.57 -9.66 3.99
N TYR A 108 0.66 -8.71 3.80
CA TYR A 108 0.97 -7.30 4.03
C TYR A 108 1.29 -7.02 5.50
N GLU A 109 0.47 -7.49 6.43
CA GLU A 109 0.69 -7.31 7.88
C GLU A 109 2.02 -7.94 8.30
N SER A 110 2.34 -9.13 7.79
CA SER A 110 3.65 -9.77 8.00
C SER A 110 4.81 -8.90 7.51
N THR A 111 4.66 -8.25 6.36
CA THR A 111 5.68 -7.32 5.82
C THR A 111 5.83 -6.10 6.72
N LEU A 112 4.72 -5.52 7.16
CA LEU A 112 4.72 -4.36 8.05
C LEU A 112 5.44 -4.68 9.36
N PHE A 113 5.21 -5.86 9.96
CA PHE A 113 5.89 -6.29 11.18
C PHE A 113 7.37 -6.63 10.98
N LEU A 114 7.78 -7.06 9.79
CA LEU A 114 9.21 -7.23 9.47
C LEU A 114 9.93 -5.88 9.37
N ILE A 115 9.27 -4.88 8.79
CA ILE A 115 9.83 -3.54 8.58
C ILE A 115 9.79 -2.69 9.86
N SER A 116 8.69 -2.82 10.62
CA SER A 116 8.40 -1.99 11.81
C SER A 116 8.01 -2.90 12.99
N PRO A 117 8.96 -3.67 13.57
CA PRO A 117 8.64 -4.70 14.54
C PRO A 117 7.93 -4.20 15.81
N HIS A 118 8.13 -2.93 16.15
CA HIS A 118 7.52 -2.27 17.30
C HIS A 118 6.01 -2.01 17.11
N LEU A 119 5.48 -2.14 15.89
CA LEU A 119 4.04 -2.04 15.61
C LEU A 119 3.26 -3.32 15.94
N ARG A 120 3.95 -4.40 16.36
CA ARG A 120 3.27 -5.62 16.81
C ARG A 120 2.45 -5.33 18.07
N ARG A 121 1.13 -5.53 18.02
CA ARG A 121 0.28 -5.37 19.20
C ARG A 121 0.51 -6.53 20.19
N PRO A 122 0.60 -6.27 21.50
CA PRO A 122 0.71 -7.34 22.49
C PRO A 122 -0.52 -8.25 22.45
N GLY A 123 -0.34 -9.54 22.20
CA GLY A 123 -1.41 -10.55 22.22
C GLY A 123 -1.88 -11.09 20.86
N GLU A 124 -1.25 -10.68 19.76
CA GLU A 124 -1.35 -11.34 18.43
C GLU A 124 -0.26 -12.41 18.24
#